data_AF-A0A162PKS8-F1
#
_entry.id   AF-A0A162PKS8-F1
#
_cell.length_a   1.000
_cell.length_b   1.000
_cell.length_c   1.000
_cell.angle_alpha   90.00
_cell.angle_beta   90.00
_cell.angle_gamma   90.00
#
_symmetry.space_group_name_H-M   'P 1'
#
loop_
_entity.id
_entity.type
_entity.pdbx_description
1 polymer ?
#
loop_
_entity_poly.entity_id
_entity_poly.type
_entity_poly.pdbx_seq_one_letter_code
_entity_poly.pdbx_strand_id
1 'polypeptide(L)'
;MGWEYCLVDVNWDTKIGYDSIALLANYARSKNVGLILWYNSAGSWNTTPYHPKDRILTTESRRAEFSRLQQLGIKGVKIDFFGGDGQSMIAYYHAILKDAADFQLLVNFHGATLPRGWQRTYPHLVTAEAVKGFEMVTFGQDAADQQAAHCSMLPYTRNVFDPMDFTPMNLYKIPTQVQRKTSSAFELALSVVFWSGIQHYAESPEGMEKVPAYVQDFLHDLPDSWEDMRWLDGYPGEYIVLARKSGKKWYIAGINGSSAIKTIRLNPKHWIFRSGLLLRDGTAGSLFDQTILSGQVPASIPLPPGAGFVLVLED
;
A
#
# COMPACT_ATOMS: atom_id res chain seq x y z
N MET A 1 -3.05 -13.23 9.61
CA MET A 1 -2.53 -12.40 8.51
C MET A 1 -1.03 -12.54 8.31
N GLY A 2 -0.19 -12.68 9.34
CA GLY A 2 1.26 -12.90 9.12
C GLY A 2 2.04 -11.65 8.70
N TRP A 3 1.40 -10.49 8.65
CA TRP A 3 2.00 -9.22 8.26
C TRP A 3 3.11 -8.79 9.21
N GLU A 4 4.18 -8.26 8.61
CA GLU A 4 5.47 -8.01 9.25
C GLU A 4 5.47 -6.71 10.05
N TYR A 5 4.60 -5.77 9.71
CA TYR A 5 4.60 -4.43 10.30
C TYR A 5 3.23 -3.97 10.79
N CYS A 6 3.25 -3.19 11.85
CA CYS A 6 2.10 -2.42 12.33
C CYS A 6 2.51 -0.95 12.47
N LEU A 7 1.75 -0.07 11.83
CA LEU A 7 1.93 1.38 11.93
C LEU A 7 1.17 1.90 13.15
N VAL A 8 1.88 2.55 14.07
CA VAL A 8 1.26 3.38 15.12
C VAL A 8 1.28 4.81 14.62
N ASP A 9 0.10 5.25 14.16
CA ASP A 9 -0.05 6.54 13.48
C ASP A 9 -0.14 7.71 14.49
N VAL A 10 -0.60 8.86 14.00
CA VAL A 10 -0.54 10.19 14.58
C VAL A 10 -0.86 10.30 16.09
N ASN A 11 -0.08 11.13 16.79
CA ASN A 11 -0.18 11.49 18.21
C ASN A 11 0.16 10.37 19.21
N TRP A 12 0.89 9.34 18.79
CA TRP A 12 1.25 8.25 19.69
C TRP A 12 2.09 8.70 20.89
N ASP A 13 2.93 9.72 20.78
CA ASP A 13 3.80 10.19 21.88
C ASP A 13 3.00 10.81 23.03
N THR A 14 1.90 11.47 22.72
CA THR A 14 1.05 12.14 23.72
C THR A 14 -0.10 11.27 24.20
N LYS A 15 -0.61 10.36 23.35
CA LYS A 15 -1.72 9.46 23.70
C LYS A 15 -1.28 8.12 24.28
N ILE A 16 -0.11 7.63 23.89
CA ILE A 16 0.42 6.30 24.26
C ILE A 16 1.70 6.47 25.09
N GLY A 17 2.64 7.28 24.62
CA GLY A 17 3.91 7.58 25.28
C GLY A 17 5.00 6.52 25.05
N TYR A 18 6.26 6.93 25.24
CA TYR A 18 7.43 6.06 24.97
C TYR A 18 7.43 4.77 25.79
N ASP A 19 7.04 4.83 27.07
CA ASP A 19 7.06 3.65 27.95
C ASP A 19 6.07 2.59 27.46
N SER A 20 4.85 2.99 27.10
CA SER A 20 3.84 2.09 26.56
C SER A 20 4.22 1.60 25.16
N ILE A 21 4.89 2.41 24.34
CA ILE A 21 5.45 1.98 23.06
C ILE A 21 6.55 0.94 23.25
N ALA A 22 7.38 1.05 24.29
CA ALA A 22 8.37 0.03 24.62
C ALA A 22 7.70 -1.32 24.97
N LEU A 23 6.61 -1.28 25.76
CA LEU A 23 5.80 -2.47 26.05
C LEU A 23 5.19 -3.06 24.77
N LEU A 24 4.62 -2.21 23.91
CA LEU A 24 4.02 -2.63 22.65
C LEU A 24 5.06 -3.22 21.69
N ALA A 25 6.25 -2.63 21.59
CA ALA A 25 7.35 -3.13 20.76
C ALA A 25 7.83 -4.51 21.23
N ASN A 26 7.90 -4.72 22.55
CA ASN A 26 8.23 -6.04 23.11
C ASN A 26 7.14 -7.08 22.81
N TYR A 27 5.87 -6.70 22.92
CA TYR A 27 4.76 -7.58 22.56
C TYR A 27 4.75 -7.91 21.06
N ALA A 28 4.90 -6.90 20.20
CA ALA A 28 4.97 -7.05 18.75
C ALA A 28 6.13 -7.99 18.35
N ARG A 29 7.30 -7.85 18.98
CA ARG A 29 8.44 -8.76 18.80
C ARG A 29 8.09 -10.22 19.14
N SER A 30 7.32 -10.47 20.19
CA SER A 30 6.84 -11.83 20.53
C SER A 30 5.89 -12.42 19.48
N LYS A 31 5.35 -11.58 18.60
CA LYS A 31 4.48 -11.93 17.47
C LYS A 31 5.19 -11.85 16.12
N ASN A 32 6.51 -11.63 16.10
CA ASN A 32 7.28 -11.38 14.89
C ASN A 32 6.78 -10.18 14.06
N VAL A 33 6.28 -9.13 14.74
CA VAL A 33 5.81 -7.89 14.13
C VAL A 33 6.73 -6.73 14.50
N GLY A 34 7.14 -5.95 13.51
CA GLY A 34 7.84 -4.68 13.66
C GLY A 34 6.87 -3.51 13.80
N LEU A 35 7.24 -2.50 14.60
CA LEU A 35 6.49 -1.26 14.66
C LEU A 35 7.11 -0.20 13.76
N ILE A 36 6.24 0.56 13.08
CA ILE A 36 6.58 1.80 12.38
C ILE A 36 5.84 2.92 13.11
N LEU A 37 6.51 4.04 13.39
CA LEU A 37 5.92 5.15 14.13
C LEU A 37 5.76 6.38 13.24
N TRP A 38 4.61 7.06 13.35
CA TRP A 38 4.37 8.30 12.63
C TRP A 38 5.07 9.49 13.28
N TYR A 39 5.53 10.44 12.47
CA TYR A 39 6.17 11.69 12.88
C TYR A 39 5.74 12.85 12.00
N ASN A 40 5.65 14.03 12.61
CA ASN A 40 5.57 15.27 11.87
C ASN A 40 6.98 15.68 11.43
N SER A 41 7.17 16.02 10.15
CA SER A 41 8.44 16.58 9.65
C SER A 41 8.82 17.89 10.34
N ALA A 42 7.84 18.57 10.93
CA ALA A 42 7.85 19.74 11.81
C ALA A 42 8.91 20.81 11.52
N GLY A 43 8.43 22.03 11.27
CA GLY A 43 9.19 23.26 11.16
C GLY A 43 8.23 24.43 11.00
N SER A 44 8.72 25.61 10.64
CA SER A 44 7.85 26.81 10.49
C SER A 44 6.97 26.81 9.23
N TRP A 45 7.06 25.78 8.38
CA TRP A 45 6.29 25.68 7.13
C TRP A 45 4.88 25.13 7.29
N ASN A 46 4.52 24.56 8.45
CA ASN A 46 3.18 24.05 8.69
C ASN A 46 2.68 24.35 10.12
N THR A 47 1.36 24.45 10.28
CA THR A 47 0.68 24.71 11.56
C THR A 47 -0.07 23.48 12.08
N THR A 48 0.22 22.29 11.55
CA THR A 48 -0.50 21.08 11.91
C THR A 48 -0.36 20.78 13.41
N PRO A 49 -1.46 20.39 14.10
CA PRO A 49 -1.45 20.15 15.54
C PRO A 49 -0.96 18.75 15.92
N TYR A 50 -0.53 17.95 14.93
CA TYR A 50 -0.26 16.54 15.08
C TYR A 50 1.16 16.26 15.58
N HIS A 51 1.27 15.35 16.54
CA HIS A 51 2.50 14.98 17.26
C HIS A 51 2.98 13.56 16.91
N PRO A 52 4.29 13.25 17.04
CA PRO A 52 5.37 14.07 17.61
C PRO A 52 5.85 15.20 16.68
N LYS A 53 6.08 16.41 17.24
CA LYS A 53 6.68 17.56 16.55
C LYS A 53 8.13 17.79 16.98
N ASP A 54 8.90 18.46 16.13
CA ASP A 54 10.30 18.91 16.32
C ASP A 54 11.35 17.78 16.48
N ARG A 55 10.91 16.53 16.61
CA ARG A 55 11.79 15.35 16.75
C ARG A 55 12.62 15.04 15.52
N ILE A 56 12.17 15.45 14.33
CA ILE A 56 12.85 15.16 13.06
C ILE A 56 13.50 16.42 12.45
N LEU A 57 13.17 17.61 13.00
CA LEU A 57 13.49 18.93 12.44
C LEU A 57 15.00 19.17 12.23
N THR A 58 15.81 19.05 13.29
CA THR A 58 17.26 19.29 13.21
C THR A 58 18.01 17.98 13.19
N THR A 59 19.25 17.98 12.70
CA THR A 59 20.10 16.78 12.75
C THR A 59 20.30 16.28 14.19
N GLU A 60 20.47 17.19 15.15
CA GLU A 60 20.61 16.82 16.56
C GLU A 60 19.35 16.15 17.11
N SER A 61 18.17 16.76 16.92
CA SER A 61 16.92 16.18 17.42
C SER A 61 16.60 14.86 16.74
N ARG A 62 16.78 14.79 15.41
CA ARG A 62 16.53 13.60 14.60
C ARG A 62 17.42 12.43 14.99
N ARG A 63 18.72 12.64 15.16
CA ARG A 63 19.64 11.55 15.53
C ARG A 63 19.40 11.09 16.97
N ALA A 64 19.11 11.99 17.90
CA ALA A 64 18.73 11.63 19.26
C ALA A 64 17.45 10.77 19.27
N GLU A 65 16.47 11.14 18.44
CA GLU A 65 15.23 10.38 18.29
C GLU A 65 15.47 9.02 17.65
N PHE A 66 16.19 8.95 16.53
CA PHE A 66 16.48 7.70 15.84
C PHE A 66 17.30 6.72 16.70
N SER A 67 18.23 7.23 17.52
CA SER A 67 18.94 6.43 18.52
C SER A 67 17.97 5.80 19.54
N ARG A 68 17.01 6.59 20.07
CA ARG A 68 15.98 6.06 20.96
C ARG A 68 15.13 5.00 20.27
N LEU A 69 14.68 5.25 19.04
CA LEU A 69 13.88 4.30 18.26
C LEU A 69 14.59 2.97 18.03
N GLN A 70 15.88 3.02 17.68
CA GLN A 70 16.71 1.84 17.52
C GLN A 70 16.80 1.03 18.83
N GLN A 71 17.02 1.70 19.96
CA GLN A 71 17.08 1.05 21.28
C GLN A 71 15.75 0.39 21.67
N LEU A 72 14.62 0.99 21.30
CA LEU A 72 13.29 0.42 21.48
C LEU A 72 12.98 -0.74 20.52
N GLY A 73 13.79 -0.91 19.47
CA GLY A 73 13.61 -1.93 18.43
C GLY A 73 12.51 -1.57 17.42
N ILE A 74 12.18 -0.29 17.29
CA ILE A 74 11.29 0.23 16.25
C ILE A 74 11.95 0.05 14.88
N LYS A 75 11.17 -0.29 13.85
CA LYS A 75 11.67 -0.70 12.54
C LYS A 75 11.67 0.40 11.50
N GLY A 76 10.85 1.43 11.69
CA GLY A 76 10.80 2.53 10.76
C GLY A 76 9.99 3.71 11.24
N VAL A 77 9.97 4.73 10.39
CA VAL A 77 9.26 5.99 10.60
C VAL A 77 8.43 6.35 9.37
N LYS A 78 7.20 6.81 9.61
CA LYS A 78 6.35 7.47 8.62
C LYS A 78 6.38 8.97 8.92
N ILE A 79 6.98 9.78 8.06
CA ILE A 79 7.21 11.22 8.32
C ILE A 79 6.34 12.04 7.37
N ASP A 80 5.64 13.05 7.91
CA ASP A 80 4.54 13.74 7.22
C ASP A 80 4.71 15.28 7.16
N PHE A 81 3.90 15.94 6.32
CA PHE A 81 3.70 17.39 6.25
C PHE A 81 4.94 18.23 5.88
N PHE A 82 5.64 17.84 4.81
CA PHE A 82 6.78 18.61 4.31
C PHE A 82 6.35 19.92 3.63
N GLY A 83 7.27 20.88 3.56
CA GLY A 83 7.01 22.24 3.07
C GLY A 83 7.11 22.45 1.55
N GLY A 84 7.15 21.37 0.74
CA GLY A 84 7.17 21.44 -0.73
C GLY A 84 8.49 21.03 -1.40
N ASP A 85 8.73 21.55 -2.61
CA ASP A 85 9.76 21.07 -3.54
C ASP A 85 11.02 21.95 -3.61
N GLY A 86 11.11 22.96 -2.74
CA GLY A 86 12.27 23.85 -2.69
C GLY A 86 13.57 23.10 -2.37
N GLN A 87 14.70 23.59 -2.86
CA GLN A 87 16.01 22.93 -2.71
C GLN A 87 16.37 22.60 -1.25
N SER A 88 16.04 23.50 -0.31
CA SER A 88 16.26 23.28 1.12
C SER A 88 15.43 22.10 1.66
N MET A 89 14.20 21.92 1.17
CA MET A 89 13.34 20.81 1.56
C MET A 89 13.84 19.48 0.96
N ILE A 90 14.29 19.50 -0.31
CA ILE A 90 14.95 18.34 -0.92
C ILE A 90 16.21 17.93 -0.15
N ALA A 91 17.02 18.90 0.27
CA ALA A 91 18.17 18.64 1.14
C ALA A 91 17.75 18.03 2.49
N TYR A 92 16.63 18.47 3.05
CA TYR A 92 16.08 17.94 4.30
C TYR A 92 15.62 16.48 4.18
N TYR A 93 14.90 16.10 3.11
CA TYR A 93 14.58 14.68 2.84
C TYR A 93 15.85 13.82 2.80
N HIS A 94 16.87 14.26 2.06
CA HIS A 94 18.13 13.52 1.98
C HIS A 94 18.88 13.45 3.31
N ALA A 95 18.82 14.50 4.14
CA ALA A 95 19.41 14.48 5.47
C ALA A 95 18.70 13.47 6.38
N ILE A 96 17.36 13.40 6.34
CA ILE A 96 16.58 12.39 7.06
C ILE A 96 16.98 10.98 6.62
N LEU A 97 17.03 10.73 5.30
CA LEU A 97 17.40 9.41 4.77
C LEU A 97 18.82 9.01 5.16
N LYS A 98 19.79 9.91 5.11
CA LYS A 98 21.17 9.62 5.54
C LYS A 98 21.23 9.25 7.02
N ASP A 99 20.58 10.02 7.88
CA ASP A 99 20.57 9.72 9.31
C ASP A 99 19.82 8.41 9.61
N ALA A 100 18.68 8.16 8.97
CA ALA A 100 17.90 6.93 9.19
C ALA A 100 18.70 5.66 8.84
N ALA A 101 19.60 5.74 7.85
CA ALA A 101 20.46 4.63 7.46
C ALA A 101 21.41 4.20 8.59
N ASP A 102 22.03 5.16 9.30
CA ASP A 102 22.93 4.89 10.42
C ASP A 102 22.24 4.13 11.57
N PHE A 103 20.93 4.32 11.71
CA PHE A 103 20.11 3.69 12.75
C PHE A 103 19.29 2.50 12.24
N GLN A 104 19.46 2.11 10.96
CA GLN A 104 18.75 1.00 10.31
C GLN A 104 17.23 1.13 10.36
N LEU A 105 16.72 2.34 10.16
CA LEU A 105 15.28 2.63 10.13
C LEU A 105 14.75 2.68 8.71
N LEU A 106 13.65 1.99 8.46
CA LEU A 106 12.84 2.14 7.24
C LEU A 106 12.14 3.50 7.26
N VAL A 107 11.96 4.12 6.08
CA VAL A 107 11.39 5.46 5.94
C VAL A 107 10.24 5.43 4.95
N ASN A 108 9.11 6.00 5.37
CA ASN A 108 7.95 6.29 4.55
C ASN A 108 7.68 7.81 4.62
N PHE A 109 7.51 8.48 3.47
CA PHE A 109 7.21 9.91 3.42
C PHE A 109 5.76 10.18 3.01
N HIS A 110 5.00 10.90 3.85
CA HIS A 110 3.65 11.42 3.58
C HIS A 110 3.66 12.95 3.52
N GLY A 111 2.61 13.56 2.95
CA GLY A 111 2.53 15.00 2.78
C GLY A 111 3.77 15.53 2.05
N ALA A 112 4.24 14.76 1.07
CA ALA A 112 5.60 14.79 0.56
C ALA A 112 5.68 15.03 -0.96
N THR A 113 6.89 15.35 -1.40
CA THR A 113 7.23 15.43 -2.82
C THR A 113 7.33 14.05 -3.46
N LEU A 114 7.32 13.98 -4.79
CA LEU A 114 7.61 12.76 -5.54
C LEU A 114 9.09 12.34 -5.33
N PRO A 115 9.40 11.09 -4.97
CA PRO A 115 10.76 10.70 -4.59
C PRO A 115 11.75 10.58 -5.77
N ARG A 116 11.30 10.53 -7.03
CA ARG A 116 12.16 10.63 -8.23
C ARG A 116 13.34 9.63 -8.21
N GLY A 117 13.08 8.37 -7.86
CA GLY A 117 14.07 7.30 -7.85
C GLY A 117 14.93 7.21 -6.59
N TRP A 118 14.62 7.96 -5.52
CA TRP A 118 15.41 7.95 -4.29
C TRP A 118 15.56 6.58 -3.64
N GLN A 119 14.59 5.67 -3.79
CA GLN A 119 14.67 4.28 -3.34
C GLN A 119 15.86 3.52 -3.92
N ARG A 120 16.37 3.90 -5.10
CA ARG A 120 17.59 3.30 -5.68
C ARG A 120 18.84 3.76 -4.93
N THR A 121 18.87 5.02 -4.49
CA THR A 121 19.99 5.61 -3.75
C THR A 121 19.92 5.28 -2.26
N TYR A 122 18.72 5.20 -1.71
CA TYR A 122 18.40 4.95 -0.31
C TYR A 122 17.39 3.80 -0.23
N PRO A 123 17.83 2.53 -0.23
CA PRO A 123 16.93 1.36 -0.26
C PRO A 123 15.98 1.25 0.92
N HIS A 124 16.30 1.93 2.03
CA HIS A 124 15.44 2.03 3.21
C HIS A 124 14.33 3.09 3.08
N LEU A 125 14.32 3.91 2.01
CA LEU A 125 13.10 4.60 1.58
C LEU A 125 12.17 3.60 0.91
N VAL A 126 11.28 3.02 1.70
CA VAL A 126 10.44 1.90 1.24
C VAL A 126 9.22 2.38 0.46
N THR A 127 8.73 3.58 0.76
CA THR A 127 7.59 4.15 0.04
C THR A 127 7.42 5.65 0.30
N ALA A 128 6.58 6.29 -0.50
CA ALA A 128 6.12 7.65 -0.29
C ALA A 128 4.67 7.78 -0.76
N GLU A 129 3.91 8.69 -0.17
CA GLU A 129 2.54 9.01 -0.57
C GLU A 129 2.55 9.74 -1.92
N ALA A 130 2.70 11.08 -1.92
CA ALA A 130 2.68 11.93 -3.10
C ALA A 130 1.55 11.57 -4.09
N VAL A 131 0.38 11.21 -3.55
CA VAL A 131 -0.80 10.71 -4.27
C VAL A 131 -2.05 11.09 -3.47
N LYS A 132 -3.22 11.17 -4.14
CA LYS A 132 -4.50 11.14 -3.42
C LYS A 132 -4.76 9.69 -3.00
N GLY A 133 -4.31 9.33 -1.80
CA GLY A 133 -4.42 7.97 -1.27
C GLY A 133 -5.85 7.56 -0.90
N PHE A 134 -6.00 6.35 -0.39
CA PHE A 134 -7.28 5.83 0.10
C PHE A 134 -7.86 6.67 1.25
N GLU A 135 -7.02 7.40 2.00
CA GLU A 135 -7.50 8.35 3.01
C GLU A 135 -8.48 9.40 2.43
N MET A 136 -8.24 9.89 1.22
CA MET A 136 -9.13 10.84 0.56
C MET A 136 -10.52 10.24 0.31
N VAL A 137 -10.57 8.93 -0.02
CA VAL A 137 -11.81 8.17 -0.14
C VAL A 137 -12.55 8.14 1.20
N THR A 138 -11.84 7.98 2.32
CA THR A 138 -12.48 8.01 3.65
C THR A 138 -13.00 9.39 4.04
N PHE A 139 -12.37 10.46 3.52
CA PHE A 139 -12.71 11.85 3.85
C PHE A 139 -13.94 12.37 3.11
N GLY A 140 -14.24 11.88 1.91
CA GLY A 140 -15.35 12.42 1.13
C GLY A 140 -15.82 11.57 -0.04
N GLN A 141 -17.12 11.69 -0.35
CA GLN A 141 -17.77 10.94 -1.41
C GLN A 141 -17.21 11.26 -2.80
N ASP A 142 -16.80 12.50 -3.04
CA ASP A 142 -16.20 12.91 -4.34
C ASP A 142 -14.95 12.09 -4.70
N ALA A 143 -14.08 11.83 -3.72
CA ALA A 143 -12.91 10.99 -3.93
C ALA A 143 -13.29 9.52 -4.15
N ALA A 144 -14.30 9.02 -3.44
CA ALA A 144 -14.82 7.67 -3.66
C ALA A 144 -15.43 7.49 -5.06
N ASP A 145 -16.15 8.50 -5.56
CA ASP A 145 -16.77 8.49 -6.89
C ASP A 145 -15.73 8.47 -8.02
N GLN A 146 -14.56 9.07 -7.78
CA GLN A 146 -13.46 9.14 -8.74
C GLN A 146 -12.42 8.02 -8.55
N GLN A 147 -12.53 7.21 -7.49
CA GLN A 147 -11.47 6.30 -7.06
C GLN A 147 -11.05 5.33 -8.17
N ALA A 148 -12.02 4.74 -8.88
CA ALA A 148 -11.73 3.70 -9.86
C ALA A 148 -10.89 4.23 -11.04
N ALA A 149 -11.28 5.39 -11.58
CA ALA A 149 -10.52 6.07 -12.64
C ALA A 149 -9.17 6.57 -12.14
N HIS A 150 -9.11 7.11 -10.91
CA HIS A 150 -7.86 7.54 -10.30
C HIS A 150 -6.87 6.38 -10.19
N CYS A 151 -7.29 5.26 -9.58
CA CYS A 151 -6.45 4.07 -9.42
C CYS A 151 -6.00 3.49 -10.76
N SER A 152 -6.85 3.56 -11.80
CA SER A 152 -6.50 3.10 -13.16
C SER A 152 -5.53 4.04 -13.89
N MET A 153 -5.29 5.26 -13.40
CA MET A 153 -4.30 6.20 -13.92
C MET A 153 -2.93 6.05 -13.22
N LEU A 154 -2.91 5.68 -11.95
CA LEU A 154 -1.70 5.71 -11.12
C LEU A 154 -0.54 4.85 -11.65
N PRO A 155 -0.74 3.63 -12.16
CA PRO A 155 0.35 2.80 -12.69
C PRO A 155 1.01 3.37 -13.94
N TYR A 156 0.35 4.31 -14.64
CA TYR A 156 0.88 5.00 -15.81
C TYR A 156 1.60 6.31 -15.46
N THR A 157 1.40 6.80 -14.24
CA THR A 157 1.81 8.14 -13.83
C THR A 157 2.61 8.07 -12.53
N ARG A 158 1.94 8.13 -11.38
CA ARG A 158 2.59 8.24 -10.06
C ARG A 158 3.37 6.98 -9.65
N ASN A 159 2.89 5.78 -9.97
CA ASN A 159 3.47 4.52 -9.50
C ASN A 159 4.29 3.78 -10.56
N VAL A 160 4.61 4.47 -11.67
CA VAL A 160 5.33 3.86 -12.80
C VAL A 160 6.83 3.66 -12.51
N PHE A 161 7.47 4.58 -11.77
CA PHE A 161 8.90 4.50 -11.44
C PHE A 161 9.20 4.55 -9.94
N ASP A 162 8.26 4.98 -9.10
CA ASP A 162 8.45 5.13 -7.66
C ASP A 162 7.41 4.35 -6.84
N PRO A 163 7.81 3.83 -5.66
CA PRO A 163 6.86 3.20 -4.75
C PRO A 163 5.81 4.21 -4.29
N MET A 164 4.61 3.72 -4.02
CA MET A 164 3.44 4.54 -3.72
C MET A 164 2.67 3.98 -2.53
N ASP A 165 2.66 4.72 -1.43
CA ASP A 165 1.86 4.39 -0.26
C ASP A 165 0.44 4.91 -0.44
N PHE A 166 -0.30 4.29 -1.35
CA PHE A 166 -1.70 4.61 -1.59
C PHE A 166 -2.61 4.18 -0.43
N THR A 167 -2.11 3.32 0.46
CA THR A 167 -2.86 2.61 1.49
C THR A 167 -4.05 1.79 0.96
N PRO A 168 -3.89 1.00 -0.14
CA PRO A 168 -4.89 0.00 -0.49
C PRO A 168 -4.89 -0.98 0.67
N MET A 169 -5.98 -1.58 1.10
CA MET A 169 -7.28 -1.69 0.49
C MET A 169 -8.30 -1.77 1.63
N ASN A 170 -9.57 -1.50 1.34
CA ASN A 170 -10.65 -1.78 2.27
C ASN A 170 -11.61 -2.78 1.63
N LEU A 171 -11.64 -4.03 2.12
CA LEU A 171 -12.40 -5.11 1.50
C LEU A 171 -13.85 -5.15 1.97
N TYR A 172 -14.12 -4.79 3.23
CA TYR A 172 -15.45 -4.88 3.79
C TYR A 172 -16.22 -3.55 3.67
N LYS A 173 -15.96 -2.60 4.56
CA LYS A 173 -16.72 -1.35 4.64
C LYS A 173 -15.85 -0.20 5.17
N ILE A 174 -16.00 0.97 4.55
CA ILE A 174 -15.44 2.23 5.03
C ILE A 174 -16.21 2.66 6.31
N PRO A 175 -15.54 2.90 7.45
CA PRO A 175 -16.19 3.24 8.71
C PRO A 175 -16.61 4.72 8.79
N THR A 176 -17.10 5.28 7.69
CA THR A 176 -17.59 6.67 7.59
C THR A 176 -18.95 6.70 6.87
N GLN A 177 -19.47 7.89 6.57
CA GLN A 177 -20.69 8.05 5.77
C GLN A 177 -20.45 7.84 4.26
N VAL A 178 -19.19 7.71 3.85
CA VAL A 178 -18.83 7.51 2.44
C VAL A 178 -19.26 6.12 1.97
N GLN A 179 -19.91 6.09 0.80
CA GLN A 179 -20.21 4.87 0.08
C GLN A 179 -19.07 4.54 -0.87
N ARG A 180 -18.38 3.42 -0.63
CA ARG A 180 -17.37 2.89 -1.54
C ARG A 180 -18.00 2.63 -2.91
N LYS A 181 -17.32 3.06 -3.99
CA LYS A 181 -17.76 2.84 -5.39
C LYS A 181 -16.98 1.73 -6.09
N THR A 182 -15.85 1.33 -5.52
CA THR A 182 -15.08 0.16 -5.91
C THR A 182 -15.62 -1.08 -5.21
N SER A 183 -15.55 -2.19 -5.91
CA SER A 183 -15.89 -3.51 -5.39
C SER A 183 -14.77 -4.07 -4.49
N SER A 184 -15.06 -5.11 -3.72
CA SER A 184 -14.03 -5.76 -2.89
C SER A 184 -12.94 -6.43 -3.73
N ALA A 185 -13.25 -6.94 -4.93
CA ALA A 185 -12.20 -7.49 -5.80
C ALA A 185 -11.38 -6.40 -6.51
N PHE A 186 -11.94 -5.21 -6.75
CA PHE A 186 -11.16 -4.03 -7.14
C PHE A 186 -10.13 -3.68 -6.08
N GLU A 187 -10.58 -3.55 -4.83
CA GLU A 187 -9.74 -3.25 -3.68
C GLU A 187 -8.64 -4.32 -3.49
N LEU A 188 -9.00 -5.60 -3.60
CA LEU A 188 -8.03 -6.70 -3.55
C LEU A 188 -7.00 -6.62 -4.67
N ALA A 189 -7.41 -6.30 -5.90
CA ALA A 189 -6.51 -6.18 -7.04
C ALA A 189 -5.46 -5.07 -6.86
N LEU A 190 -5.76 -4.02 -6.08
CA LEU A 190 -4.78 -2.97 -5.78
C LEU A 190 -3.57 -3.47 -4.99
N SER A 191 -3.70 -4.56 -4.23
CA SER A 191 -2.57 -5.21 -3.53
C SER A 191 -1.51 -5.77 -4.48
N VAL A 192 -1.85 -6.00 -5.75
CA VAL A 192 -0.95 -6.49 -6.81
C VAL A 192 -0.65 -5.40 -7.83
N VAL A 193 -1.65 -4.57 -8.18
CA VAL A 193 -1.48 -3.49 -9.16
C VAL A 193 -0.49 -2.45 -8.64
N PHE A 194 -0.66 -2.01 -7.39
CA PHE A 194 0.22 -1.00 -6.82
C PHE A 194 1.51 -1.60 -6.29
N TRP A 195 2.60 -0.85 -6.50
CA TRP A 195 3.91 -1.18 -6.00
C TRP A 195 4.27 -0.26 -4.83
N SER A 196 4.60 -0.87 -3.71
CA SER A 196 5.16 -0.22 -2.53
C SER A 196 6.18 -1.16 -1.90
N GLY A 197 7.25 -0.63 -1.30
CA GLY A 197 8.20 -1.46 -0.53
C GLY A 197 7.64 -1.91 0.82
N ILE A 198 6.66 -1.18 1.37
CA ILE A 198 5.76 -1.64 2.44
C ILE A 198 4.35 -1.25 2.05
N GLN A 199 3.43 -2.21 2.04
CA GLN A 199 2.02 -1.95 1.75
C GLN A 199 1.24 -1.80 3.06
N HIS A 200 0.80 -0.58 3.40
CA HIS A 200 -0.10 -0.38 4.54
C HIS A 200 -1.54 -0.66 4.11
N TYR A 201 -2.14 -1.74 4.61
CA TYR A 201 -3.53 -2.07 4.31
C TYR A 201 -4.53 -1.29 5.16
N ALA A 202 -5.44 -0.55 4.51
CA ALA A 202 -6.53 0.20 5.14
C ALA A 202 -7.73 -0.69 5.54
N GLU A 203 -7.45 -1.85 6.14
CA GLU A 203 -8.47 -2.79 6.61
C GLU A 203 -8.38 -2.98 8.13
N SER A 204 -9.53 -3.07 8.78
CA SER A 204 -9.61 -3.31 10.22
C SER A 204 -9.67 -4.81 10.52
N PRO A 205 -9.29 -5.25 11.73
CA PRO A 205 -9.50 -6.64 12.15
C PRO A 205 -10.96 -7.09 11.99
N GLU A 206 -11.92 -6.26 12.38
CA GLU A 206 -13.37 -6.55 12.29
C GLU A 206 -13.86 -6.61 10.84
N GLY A 207 -13.26 -5.83 9.94
CA GLY A 207 -13.52 -5.91 8.51
C GLY A 207 -12.94 -7.19 7.91
N MET A 208 -11.71 -7.54 8.27
CA MET A 208 -11.05 -8.77 7.83
C MET A 208 -11.80 -10.03 8.29
N GLU A 209 -12.45 -10.01 9.47
CA GLU A 209 -13.32 -11.11 9.92
C GLU A 209 -14.51 -11.39 8.99
N LYS A 210 -14.92 -10.43 8.15
CA LYS A 210 -15.99 -10.61 7.15
C LYS A 210 -15.47 -11.13 5.81
N VAL A 211 -14.16 -11.12 5.62
CA VAL A 211 -13.51 -11.56 4.38
C VAL A 211 -13.42 -13.09 4.37
N PRO A 212 -13.77 -13.79 3.28
CA PRO A 212 -13.66 -15.25 3.20
C PRO A 212 -12.24 -15.75 3.43
N ALA A 213 -12.10 -16.91 4.07
CA ALA A 213 -10.80 -17.50 4.43
C ALA A 213 -9.83 -17.59 3.25
N TYR A 214 -10.29 -17.99 2.06
CA TYR A 214 -9.43 -18.10 0.87
C TYR A 214 -8.83 -16.76 0.40
N VAL A 215 -9.48 -15.62 0.70
CA VAL A 215 -8.92 -14.29 0.42
C VAL A 215 -7.94 -13.89 1.53
N GLN A 216 -8.23 -14.26 2.79
CA GLN A 216 -7.29 -14.07 3.89
C GLN A 216 -6.00 -14.86 3.65
N ASP A 217 -6.11 -16.11 3.18
CA ASP A 217 -4.99 -16.97 2.81
C ASP A 217 -4.18 -16.36 1.67
N PHE A 218 -4.85 -15.83 0.64
CA PHE A 218 -4.19 -15.10 -0.44
C PHE A 218 -3.37 -13.91 0.08
N LEU A 219 -3.92 -13.11 1.01
CA LEU A 219 -3.22 -11.94 1.57
C LEU A 219 -2.11 -12.31 2.55
N HIS A 220 -2.25 -13.44 3.23
CA HIS A 220 -1.21 -14.00 4.07
C HIS A 220 -0.02 -14.47 3.23
N ASP A 221 -0.30 -15.06 2.06
CA ASP A 221 0.71 -15.63 1.15
C ASP A 221 1.17 -14.65 0.04
N LEU A 222 0.68 -13.41 0.06
CA LEU A 222 1.06 -12.40 -0.92
C LEU A 222 2.53 -12.00 -0.68
N PRO A 223 3.40 -12.01 -1.70
CA PRO A 223 4.81 -11.72 -1.50
C PRO A 223 5.04 -10.23 -1.27
N ASP A 224 6.10 -9.93 -0.53
CA ASP A 224 6.57 -8.57 -0.26
C ASP A 224 7.41 -7.97 -1.41
N SER A 225 7.78 -8.78 -2.39
CA SER A 225 8.70 -8.44 -3.46
C SER A 225 8.42 -9.21 -4.75
N TRP A 226 8.83 -8.58 -5.86
CA TRP A 226 8.53 -9.03 -7.21
C TRP A 226 9.81 -9.18 -8.03
N GLU A 227 9.96 -10.32 -8.69
CA GLU A 227 11.11 -10.64 -9.56
C GLU A 227 10.92 -10.08 -10.98
N ASP A 228 9.68 -10.04 -11.45
CA ASP A 228 9.33 -9.63 -12.81
C ASP A 228 7.94 -8.97 -12.82
N MET A 229 7.71 -8.11 -13.81
CA MET A 229 6.43 -7.47 -14.06
C MET A 229 6.15 -7.41 -15.57
N ARG A 230 4.93 -7.75 -15.96
CA ARG A 230 4.46 -7.69 -17.35
C ARG A 230 3.23 -6.82 -17.44
N TRP A 231 3.31 -5.80 -18.28
CA TRP A 231 2.13 -5.07 -18.74
C TRP A 231 1.34 -5.96 -19.70
N LEU A 232 0.09 -6.29 -19.37
CA LEU A 232 -0.71 -7.18 -20.22
C LEU A 232 -1.69 -6.41 -21.11
N ASP A 233 -2.42 -5.47 -20.53
CA ASP A 233 -3.41 -4.65 -21.23
C ASP A 233 -3.77 -3.41 -20.40
N GLY A 234 -4.43 -2.44 -21.01
CA GLY A 234 -4.97 -1.28 -20.30
C GLY A 234 -4.94 0.01 -21.09
N TYR A 235 -5.67 1.01 -20.59
CA TYR A 235 -5.59 2.39 -21.06
C TYR A 235 -5.63 3.36 -19.86
N PRO A 236 -4.79 4.42 -19.83
CA PRO A 236 -4.68 5.33 -18.69
C PRO A 236 -6.02 5.87 -18.20
N GLY A 237 -6.35 5.62 -16.94
CA GLY A 237 -7.60 6.07 -16.31
C GLY A 237 -8.84 5.23 -16.64
N GLU A 238 -8.76 4.30 -17.59
CA GLU A 238 -9.89 3.45 -17.96
C GLU A 238 -9.80 2.05 -17.35
N TYR A 239 -8.68 1.37 -17.48
CA TYR A 239 -8.45 0.04 -16.91
C TYR A 239 -6.98 -0.33 -17.01
N ILE A 240 -6.54 -1.27 -16.21
CA ILE A 240 -5.20 -1.85 -16.29
C ILE A 240 -5.29 -3.34 -16.00
N VAL A 241 -4.43 -4.11 -16.68
CA VAL A 241 -4.14 -5.50 -16.37
C VAL A 241 -2.62 -5.69 -16.41
N LEU A 242 -2.05 -6.13 -15.30
CA LEU A 242 -0.63 -6.46 -15.20
C LEU A 242 -0.42 -7.81 -14.53
N ALA A 243 0.77 -8.37 -14.72
CA ALA A 243 1.22 -9.56 -14.02
C ALA A 243 2.50 -9.28 -13.26
N ARG A 244 2.64 -9.83 -12.06
CA ARG A 244 3.89 -9.82 -11.30
C ARG A 244 4.31 -11.23 -10.95
N LYS A 245 5.62 -11.48 -10.95
CA LYS A 245 6.19 -12.78 -10.59
C LYS A 245 6.86 -12.72 -9.24
N SER A 246 6.65 -13.76 -8.43
CA SER A 246 7.46 -14.03 -7.24
C SER A 246 7.63 -15.54 -7.09
N GLY A 247 8.88 -16.01 -7.07
CA GLY A 247 9.20 -17.44 -7.05
C GLY A 247 8.54 -18.20 -8.21
N LYS A 248 7.67 -19.16 -7.87
CA LYS A 248 6.95 -20.00 -8.83
C LYS A 248 5.55 -19.48 -9.19
N LYS A 249 5.17 -18.32 -8.65
CA LYS A 249 3.83 -17.78 -8.78
C LYS A 249 3.81 -16.54 -9.66
N TRP A 250 2.84 -16.48 -10.56
CA TRP A 250 2.41 -15.27 -11.26
C TRP A 250 1.11 -14.75 -10.64
N TYR A 251 1.09 -13.46 -10.35
CA TYR A 251 -0.04 -12.74 -9.80
C TYR A 251 -0.51 -11.75 -10.86
N ILE A 252 -1.61 -12.08 -11.53
CA ILE A 252 -2.23 -11.26 -12.56
C ILE A 252 -3.38 -10.51 -11.92
N ALA A 253 -3.41 -9.19 -12.04
CA ALA A 253 -4.48 -8.39 -11.49
C ALA A 253 -4.98 -7.37 -12.51
N GLY A 254 -6.29 -7.11 -12.46
CA GLY A 254 -6.88 -6.08 -13.29
C GLY A 254 -7.99 -5.32 -12.58
N ILE A 255 -8.10 -4.03 -12.91
CA ILE A 255 -9.11 -3.11 -12.38
C ILE A 255 -9.74 -2.31 -13.53
N ASN A 256 -11.02 -1.97 -13.40
CA ASN A 256 -11.74 -1.14 -14.38
C ASN A 256 -12.20 0.18 -13.75
N GLY A 257 -11.58 1.28 -14.19
CA GLY A 257 -11.92 2.66 -13.84
C GLY A 257 -12.94 3.33 -14.76
N SER A 258 -13.31 2.69 -15.88
CA SER A 258 -14.27 3.24 -16.83
C SER A 258 -15.73 2.99 -16.41
N SER A 259 -16.65 3.71 -17.04
CA SER A 259 -18.10 3.52 -16.86
C SER A 259 -18.70 2.38 -17.70
N ALA A 260 -17.90 1.72 -18.55
CA ALA A 260 -18.32 0.60 -19.38
C ALA A 260 -17.69 -0.71 -18.92
N ILE A 261 -18.35 -1.84 -19.20
CA ILE A 261 -17.77 -3.17 -18.98
C ILE A 261 -16.57 -3.35 -19.90
N LYS A 262 -15.42 -3.76 -19.34
CA LYS A 262 -14.25 -4.19 -20.11
C LYS A 262 -14.23 -5.71 -20.21
N THR A 263 -13.75 -6.26 -21.31
CA THR A 263 -13.55 -7.71 -21.47
C THR A 263 -12.06 -7.97 -21.62
N ILE A 264 -11.44 -8.47 -20.56
CA ILE A 264 -10.01 -8.74 -20.52
C ILE A 264 -9.75 -10.07 -21.22
N ARG A 265 -8.81 -10.10 -22.16
CA ARG A 265 -8.43 -11.32 -22.89
C ARG A 265 -7.00 -11.69 -22.57
N LEU A 266 -6.82 -12.84 -21.93
CA LEU A 266 -5.50 -13.39 -21.62
C LEU A 266 -5.15 -14.46 -22.65
N ASN A 267 -3.95 -14.43 -23.23
CA ASN A 267 -3.50 -15.48 -24.15
C ASN A 267 -3.11 -16.73 -23.34
N PRO A 268 -3.83 -17.86 -23.46
CA PRO A 268 -3.53 -19.05 -22.66
C PRO A 268 -2.17 -19.65 -22.96
N LYS A 269 -1.61 -19.43 -24.16
CA LYS A 269 -0.30 -19.95 -24.55
C LYS A 269 0.86 -19.27 -23.81
N HIS A 270 0.63 -18.11 -23.19
CA HIS A 270 1.66 -17.38 -22.45
C HIS A 270 1.79 -17.85 -21.00
N TRP A 271 0.85 -18.65 -20.51
CA TRP A 271 0.72 -19.02 -19.11
C TRP A 271 0.69 -20.54 -18.98
N ILE A 272 1.81 -21.10 -18.58
CA ILE A 272 1.92 -22.50 -18.14
C ILE A 272 1.84 -22.46 -16.61
N PHE A 273 1.06 -23.38 -16.03
CA PHE A 273 0.90 -23.51 -14.58
C PHE A 273 0.25 -24.85 -14.23
N ARG A 274 0.49 -25.37 -13.03
CA ARG A 274 -0.18 -26.58 -12.49
C ARG A 274 -1.49 -26.25 -11.78
N SER A 275 -1.51 -25.17 -11.01
CA SER A 275 -2.68 -24.73 -10.24
C SER A 275 -2.90 -23.24 -10.38
N GLY A 276 -4.16 -22.84 -10.51
CA GLY A 276 -4.54 -21.43 -10.55
C GLY A 276 -5.73 -21.13 -9.65
N LEU A 277 -5.79 -19.88 -9.18
CA LEU A 277 -6.87 -19.35 -8.35
C LEU A 277 -7.28 -17.99 -8.92
N LEU A 278 -8.52 -17.90 -9.42
CA LEU A 278 -9.14 -16.64 -9.80
C LEU A 278 -10.05 -16.15 -8.67
N LEU A 279 -9.76 -14.96 -8.16
CA LEU A 279 -10.55 -14.19 -7.21
C LEU A 279 -11.20 -13.03 -7.95
N ARG A 280 -12.51 -12.89 -7.82
CA ARG A 280 -13.30 -11.84 -8.48
C ARG A 280 -14.47 -11.42 -7.61
N ASP A 281 -15.21 -10.44 -8.08
CA ASP A 281 -16.42 -9.98 -7.41
C ASP A 281 -17.43 -11.10 -7.19
N GLY A 282 -17.94 -11.16 -5.96
CA GLY A 282 -18.91 -12.13 -5.55
C GLY A 282 -20.29 -11.90 -6.16
N THR A 283 -21.06 -12.98 -6.26
CA THR A 283 -22.46 -12.95 -6.68
C THR A 283 -23.39 -13.02 -5.47
N ALA A 284 -24.64 -12.55 -5.62
CA ALA A 284 -25.70 -12.67 -4.61
C ALA A 284 -25.35 -12.14 -3.20
N GLY A 285 -24.57 -11.06 -3.12
CA GLY A 285 -24.23 -10.40 -1.85
C GLY A 285 -22.98 -10.93 -1.15
N SER A 286 -22.28 -11.92 -1.72
CA SER A 286 -20.93 -12.27 -1.30
C SER A 286 -19.92 -11.20 -1.72
N LEU A 287 -18.85 -11.01 -0.92
CA LEU A 287 -17.78 -10.06 -1.26
C LEU A 287 -16.92 -10.57 -2.43
N PHE A 288 -16.72 -11.89 -2.50
CA PHE A 288 -15.84 -12.54 -3.46
C PHE A 288 -16.41 -13.87 -3.92
N ASP A 289 -16.09 -14.22 -5.16
CA ASP A 289 -16.17 -15.57 -5.71
C ASP A 289 -14.75 -16.06 -6.04
N GLN A 290 -14.50 -17.36 -5.83
CA GLN A 290 -13.26 -18.02 -6.26
C GLN A 290 -13.51 -19.04 -7.37
N THR A 291 -12.53 -19.23 -8.24
CA THR A 291 -12.52 -20.31 -9.23
C THR A 291 -11.14 -20.94 -9.25
N ILE A 292 -11.09 -22.25 -8.99
CA ILE A 292 -9.87 -23.04 -9.13
C ILE A 292 -9.69 -23.39 -10.61
N LEU A 293 -8.48 -23.18 -11.10
CA LEU A 293 -8.10 -23.37 -12.50
C LEU A 293 -7.01 -24.44 -12.60
N SER A 294 -7.09 -25.24 -13.66
CA SER A 294 -6.03 -26.17 -14.04
C SER A 294 -5.84 -26.10 -15.55
N GLY A 295 -4.57 -26.09 -15.98
CA GLY A 295 -4.16 -26.20 -17.39
C GLY A 295 -4.29 -24.92 -18.24
N GLN A 296 -5.33 -24.11 -18.10
CA GLN A 296 -5.49 -22.88 -18.90
C GLN A 296 -6.15 -21.73 -18.13
N VAL A 297 -5.69 -20.51 -18.40
CA VAL A 297 -6.36 -19.29 -17.93
C VAL A 297 -7.68 -19.08 -18.67
N PRO A 298 -8.65 -18.36 -18.09
CA PRO A 298 -9.87 -18.00 -18.79
C PRO A 298 -9.57 -17.22 -20.07
N ALA A 299 -10.24 -17.59 -21.18
CA ALA A 299 -10.09 -16.89 -22.46
C ALA A 299 -10.55 -15.42 -22.40
N SER A 300 -11.53 -15.13 -21.53
CA SER A 300 -12.01 -13.78 -21.26
C SER A 300 -12.50 -13.62 -19.83
N ILE A 301 -12.22 -12.46 -19.22
CA ILE A 301 -12.73 -12.06 -17.91
C ILE A 301 -13.53 -10.76 -18.09
N PRO A 302 -14.87 -10.78 -17.92
CA PRO A 302 -15.65 -9.55 -17.91
C PRO A 302 -15.35 -8.76 -16.64
N LEU A 303 -15.16 -7.45 -16.78
CA LEU A 303 -14.77 -6.55 -15.71
C LEU A 303 -15.72 -5.34 -15.71
N PRO A 304 -16.81 -5.37 -14.92
CA PRO A 304 -17.73 -4.25 -14.78
C PRO A 304 -17.06 -2.95 -14.29
N PRO A 305 -17.73 -1.78 -14.39
CA PRO A 305 -17.23 -0.54 -13.78
C PRO A 305 -16.96 -0.70 -12.28
N GLY A 306 -15.79 -0.26 -11.81
CA GLY A 306 -15.40 -0.39 -10.40
C GLY A 306 -15.12 -1.83 -9.94
N ALA A 307 -15.05 -2.78 -10.87
CA ALA A 307 -14.74 -4.19 -10.61
C ALA A 307 -13.23 -4.48 -10.72
N GLY A 308 -12.81 -5.56 -10.07
CA GLY A 308 -11.44 -6.06 -10.14
C GLY A 308 -11.37 -7.58 -10.17
N PHE A 309 -10.17 -8.09 -10.43
CA PHE A 309 -9.85 -9.49 -10.23
C PHE A 309 -8.38 -9.67 -9.86
N VAL A 310 -8.10 -10.79 -9.19
CA VAL A 310 -6.75 -11.32 -9.00
C VAL A 310 -6.74 -12.77 -9.47
N LEU A 311 -5.73 -13.13 -10.24
CA LEU A 311 -5.49 -14.47 -10.75
C LEU A 311 -4.08 -14.88 -10.34
N VAL A 312 -3.97 -15.89 -9.48
CA VAL A 312 -2.71 -16.51 -9.08
C VAL A 312 -2.49 -17.76 -9.91
N LEU A 313 -1.32 -17.90 -10.52
CA LEU A 313 -0.91 -19.08 -11.31
C LEU A 313 0.39 -19.62 -10.72
N GLU A 314 0.44 -20.91 -10.42
CA GLU A 314 1.60 -21.57 -9.82
C GLU A 314 2.07 -22.76 -10.66
N ASP A 315 3.37 -22.79 -10.95
CA ASP A 315 4.06 -23.81 -11.74
C ASP A 315 4.36 -25.13 -11.02
#